data_AF-X5MP51-F1
#
_entry.id   AF-X5MP51-F1
#
_cell.length_a   1.000
_cell.length_b   1.000
_cell.length_c   1.000
_cell.angle_alpha   90.00
_cell.angle_beta   90.00
_cell.angle_gamma   90.00
#
_symmetry.space_group_name_H-M   'P 1'
#
loop_
_entity.id
_entity.type
_entity.pdbx_description
1 polymer ?
#
loop_
_entity_poly.entity_id
_entity_poly.type
_entity_poly.pdbx_seq_one_letter_code
_entity_poly.pdbx_strand_id
1 'polypeptide(L)' 'MNMGTWIAIGTGVGVAIGVATDELSTWIAVGVGIGVALGATTFLRNTDN' A
#
# COMPACT_ATOMS: atom_id res chain seq x y z
N MET A 1 -2.34 -4.64 -14.18
CA MET A 1 -1.56 -4.33 -12.96
C MET A 1 -2.11 -5.20 -11.84
N ASN A 2 -1.25 -5.97 -11.18
CA ASN A 2 -1.66 -7.08 -10.32
C ASN A 2 -1.81 -6.57 -8.88
N MET A 3 -2.60 -7.25 -8.06
CA MET A 3 -2.81 -6.86 -6.65
C MET A 3 -1.48 -6.75 -5.87
N GLY A 4 -0.51 -7.62 -6.16
CA GLY A 4 0.84 -7.56 -5.57
C GLY A 4 1.63 -6.30 -5.92
N THR A 5 1.42 -5.70 -7.10
CA THR A 5 2.07 -4.44 -7.50
C THR A 5 1.55 -3.27 -6.65
N TRP A 6 0.25 -3.21 -6.38
CA TRP A 6 -0.34 -2.15 -5.56
C TRP A 6 0.08 -2.22 -4.10
N ILE A 7 0.19 -3.44 -3.56
CA ILE A 7 0.71 -3.66 -2.21
C ILE A 7 2.17 -3.21 -2.13
N ALA A 8 3.01 -3.60 -3.10
CA ALA A 8 4.43 -3.23 -3.15
C ALA A 8 4.64 -1.71 -3.25
N ILE A 9 3.82 -1.02 -4.04
CA ILE A 9 3.85 0.45 -4.13
C ILE A 9 3.42 1.08 -2.80
N GLY A 10 2.32 0.62 -2.19
CA GLY A 10 1.85 1.16 -0.91
C GLY A 10 2.84 0.95 0.25
N THR A 11 3.46 -0.23 0.32
CA THR A 11 4.52 -0.49 1.32
C THR A 11 5.78 0.30 1.04
N GLY A 12 6.24 0.38 -0.21
CA GLY A 12 7.43 1.15 -0.57
C GLY A 12 7.30 2.63 -0.24
N VAL A 13 6.14 3.23 -0.55
CA VAL A 13 5.83 4.64 -0.22
C VAL A 13 5.71 4.84 1.29
N GLY A 14 5.01 3.95 2.00
CA GLY A 14 4.86 4.05 3.45
C GLY A 14 6.17 3.91 4.21
N VAL A 15 7.06 3.02 3.78
CA VAL A 15 8.40 2.87 4.34
C VAL A 15 9.23 4.12 4.06
N ALA A 16 9.22 4.64 2.83
CA ALA A 16 9.99 5.86 2.48
C ALA A 16 9.55 7.07 3.33
N ILE A 17 8.25 7.25 3.54
CA ILE A 17 7.72 8.33 4.40
C ILE A 17 8.07 8.07 5.86
N GLY A 18 7.91 6.83 6.35
CA GLY A 18 8.22 6.47 7.73
C GLY A 18 9.69 6.63 8.09
N VAL A 19 10.61 6.31 7.17
CA VAL A 19 12.05 6.59 7.33
C VAL A 19 12.29 8.09 7.40
N ALA A 20 11.61 8.88 6.56
CA ALA A 20 11.81 10.34 6.51
C ALA A 20 11.29 11.08 7.74
N THR A 21 10.31 10.52 8.47
CA THR A 21 9.71 11.15 9.65
C THR A 21 10.23 10.58 10.98
N ASP A 22 11.17 9.63 10.96
CA ASP A 22 11.61 8.88 12.16
C ASP A 22 10.46 8.16 12.92
N GLU A 23 9.28 8.03 12.29
CA GLU A 23 8.08 7.36 12.83
C GLU A 23 7.68 6.17 11.96
N LEU A 24 8.65 5.29 11.71
CA LEU A 24 8.50 4.07 10.91
C LEU A 24 7.31 3.21 11.34
N SER A 25 7.08 3.11 12.65
CA SER A 25 6.01 2.29 13.24
C SER A 25 4.62 2.70 12.75
N THR A 26 4.35 4.02 12.74
CA THR A 26 3.05 4.58 12.37
C THR A 26 2.87 4.56 10.85
N TRP A 27 3.90 4.97 10.11
CA TRP A 27 3.83 5.10 8.66
C TRP A 27 3.92 3.77 7.90
N ILE A 28 4.53 2.72 8.47
CA ILE A 28 4.44 1.36 7.92
C ILE A 28 2.99 0.85 8.01
N ALA A 29 2.33 1.03 9.15
CA ALA A 29 0.93 0.60 9.31
C ALA A 29 0.01 1.34 8.33
N VAL A 30 0.23 2.65 8.14
CA VAL A 30 -0.50 3.47 7.17
C VAL A 30 -0.19 3.04 5.73
N GLY A 31 1.08 2.83 5.37
CA GLY A 31 1.49 2.42 4.03
C GLY A 31 0.98 1.04 3.62
N VAL A 32 1.05 0.07 4.55
CA VAL A 32 0.46 -1.26 4.36
C VAL A 32 -1.06 -1.15 4.24
N GLY A 33 -1.72 -0.38 5.12
CA GLY A 33 -3.17 -0.17 5.09
C GLY A 33 -3.66 0.45 3.78
N ILE A 34 -2.98 1.49 3.29
CA ILE A 34 -3.28 2.14 2.01
C ILE A 34 -2.98 1.19 0.83
N GLY A 35 -1.85 0.49 0.85
CA GLY A 35 -1.48 -0.47 -0.19
C GLY A 35 -2.46 -1.63 -0.32
N VAL A 36 -2.96 -2.15 0.81
CA VAL A 36 -3.98 -3.20 0.84
C VAL A 36 -5.34 -2.65 0.40
N ALA A 37 -5.75 -1.46 0.84
CA ALA A 37 -7.02 -0.85 0.42
C ALA A 37 -7.05 -0.56 -1.10
N LEU A 38 -5.96 -0.01 -1.64
CA LEU A 38 -5.83 0.26 -3.08
C LEU A 38 -5.73 -1.04 -3.89
N GLY A 39 -4.97 -2.03 -3.41
CA GLY A 39 -4.89 -3.34 -4.03
C GLY A 39 -6.22 -4.10 -4.00
N ALA A 40 -6.97 -4.03 -2.90
CA ALA A 40 -8.27 -4.67 -2.76
C ALA A 40 -9.32 -4.01 -3.66
N THR A 41 -9.38 -2.68 -3.69
CA THR A 41 -10.33 -1.95 -4.57
C THR A 41 -10.05 -2.20 -6.05
N THR A 42 -8.78 -2.29 -6.48
CA THR A 42 -8.43 -2.62 -7.87
C THR A 42 -8.61 -4.10 -8.21
N PHE A 43 -8.43 -5.01 -7.24
CA PHE A 43 -8.73 -6.44 -7.40
C PHE A 43 -10.24 -6.68 -7.57
N LEU A 44 -11.05 -6.04 -6.72
CA LEU A 44 -12.51 -6.07 -6.84
C LEU A 44 -12.98 -5.49 -8.19
N ARG A 45 -12.34 -4.42 -8.67
CA ARG A 45 -12.63 -3.84 -10.00
C ARG A 45 -12.24 -4.73 -11.18
N ASN A 46 -11.20 -5.55 -11.05
CA ASN A 46 -10.80 -6.50 -12.11
C ASN A 46 -11.66 -7.77 -12.14
N THR A 47 -12.42 -8.04 -11.07
CA THR A 47 -13.28 -9.23 -10.99
C THR A 47 -14.69 -8.96 -11.58
N ASP A 48 -14.97 -7.72 -12.00
CA ASP A 48 -16.23 -7.28 -12.64
C ASP A 48 -16.10 -7.11 -14.17
N ASN A 49 -15.15 -7.82 -14.81
CA ASN A 49 -14.97 -7.87 -16.28
C ASN A 49 -14.74 -9.31 -16.75
#